data_AF-A0A1V5MA59-F1
#
_entry.id   AF-A0A1V5MA59-F1
#
_cell.length_a   1.000
_cell.length_b   1.000
_cell.length_c   1.000
_cell.angle_alpha   90.00
_cell.angle_beta   90.00
_cell.angle_gamma   90.00
#
_symmetry.space_group_name_H-M   'P 1'
#
loop_
_entity.id
_entity.type
_entity.pdbx_description
1 polymer ?
#
loop_
_entity_poly.entity_id
_entity_poly.type
_entity_poly.pdbx_seq_one_letter_code
_entity_poly.pdbx_strand_id
1 'polypeptide(L)'
;MRTRNRRGISLFEVSVSSLIFAGILLLVGELVSLNVLASVKLNSKAEGLTAARFATESIAADIRSAIGYGDLYASNQGTSLRNEFPCSTNPFITNSKAWAPNWPPSIPVAWNYTQKLSADTLIIQRPAIFIDKRNDPRSASNYSPGFSTNRLNGIPTKFAVGNSQLENLETVIYKLFPDAQRPGEYKLYKAVLSGNDESTAGQTDFNSHNMVTEPVLIVRGIVGPLDPTNLNGTPTIFRYMKWSKTQNAKVEFAASPFVDPKEVSAIYGVSVDLEIRRPDAGSGSTADPKFVTRIGIHTEATNRLRRAIFYE
;
A
#
# COMPACT_ATOMS: atom_id res chain seq x y z
N MET A 1 -15.82 5.55 85.95
CA MET A 1 -15.73 6.04 84.56
C MET A 1 -14.30 6.48 84.29
N ARG A 2 -13.50 5.68 83.56
CA ARG A 2 -12.14 6.07 83.14
C ARG A 2 -12.28 6.95 81.89
N THR A 3 -12.12 8.27 82.06
CA THR A 3 -11.96 9.22 80.96
C THR A 3 -10.64 8.91 80.25
N ARG A 4 -10.76 8.29 79.08
CA ARG A 4 -9.68 7.92 78.18
C ARG A 4 -8.99 9.22 77.71
N ASN A 5 -7.71 9.38 78.07
CA ASN A 5 -6.86 10.50 77.63
C ASN A 5 -6.93 10.66 76.09
N ARG A 6 -7.71 11.63 75.60
CA ARG A 6 -7.61 12.10 74.22
C ARG A 6 -6.43 13.08 74.18
N ARG A 7 -5.23 12.57 73.90
CA ARG A 7 -4.10 13.43 73.53
C ARG A 7 -4.44 14.06 72.17
N GLY A 8 -4.56 15.38 72.14
CA GLY A 8 -4.77 16.13 70.90
C GLY A 8 -3.54 15.98 70.01
N ILE A 9 -3.78 15.83 68.70
CA ILE A 9 -2.74 15.80 67.68
C ILE A 9 -2.05 17.16 67.68
N SER A 10 -0.72 17.19 67.75
CA SER A 10 0.01 18.46 67.76
C SER A 10 0.01 19.11 66.37
N LEU A 11 0.01 20.45 66.31
CA LEU A 11 0.15 21.20 65.04
C LEU A 11 1.37 20.74 64.23
N PHE A 12 2.44 20.32 64.91
CA PHE A 12 3.63 19.78 64.30
C PHE A 12 3.37 18.44 63.60
N GLU A 13 2.63 17.51 64.23
CA GLU A 13 2.23 16.24 63.61
C GLU A 13 1.34 16.45 62.38
N VAL A 14 0.41 17.41 62.43
CA VAL A 14 -0.43 17.76 61.26
C VAL A 14 0.43 18.30 60.11
N SER A 15 1.39 19.16 60.42
CA SER A 15 2.29 19.79 59.43
C SER A 15 3.15 18.75 58.72
N VAL A 16 3.80 17.87 59.49
CA VAL A 16 4.63 16.77 58.95
C VAL A 16 3.78 15.79 58.13
N SER A 17 2.59 15.42 58.63
CA SER A 17 1.68 14.53 57.90
C SER A 17 1.26 15.15 56.57
N SER A 18 0.97 16.45 56.53
CA SER A 18 0.58 17.16 55.30
C SER A 18 1.71 17.21 54.26
N LEU A 19 2.96 17.41 54.69
CA LEU A 19 4.13 17.39 53.81
C LEU A 19 4.38 16.00 53.23
N ILE A 20 4.27 14.95 54.05
CA ILE A 20 4.40 13.56 53.58
C ILE A 20 3.29 13.24 52.58
N PHE A 21 2.04 13.65 52.87
CA PHE A 21 0.92 13.40 51.99
C PHE A 21 1.05 14.15 50.65
N ALA A 22 1.50 15.42 50.67
CA ALA A 22 1.79 16.19 49.47
C ALA A 22 2.91 15.55 48.62
N GLY A 23 3.97 15.05 49.27
CA GLY A 23 5.05 14.31 48.61
C GLY A 23 4.57 13.02 47.95
N ILE A 24 3.72 12.25 48.63
CA ILE A 24 3.12 11.02 48.07
C ILE A 24 2.22 11.35 46.88
N LEU A 25 1.39 12.40 46.97
CA LEU A 25 0.53 12.82 45.86
C LEU A 25 1.32 13.28 44.64
N LEU A 26 2.44 13.98 44.85
CA LEU A 26 3.37 14.35 43.77
C LEU A 26 3.95 13.11 43.07
N LEU A 27 4.43 12.12 43.83
CA LEU A 27 4.96 10.86 43.28
C LEU A 27 3.88 10.10 42.51
N VAL A 28 2.65 10.03 43.02
CA VAL A 28 1.53 9.40 42.31
C VAL A 28 1.20 10.17 41.03
N GLY A 29 1.20 11.50 41.07
CA GLY A 29 0.99 12.34 39.88
C GLY A 29 2.04 12.11 38.80
N GLU A 30 3.31 11.95 39.18
CA GLU A 30 4.41 11.66 38.25
C GLU A 30 4.33 10.23 37.69
N LEU A 31 3.96 9.25 38.51
CA LEU A 31 3.70 7.87 38.06
C LEU A 31 2.55 7.81 37.05
N VAL A 32 1.47 8.55 37.30
CA VAL A 32 0.32 8.63 36.38
C VAL A 32 0.73 9.31 35.08
N SER A 33 1.49 10.42 35.14
CA SER A 33 1.93 11.13 33.93
C SER A 33 2.86 10.27 33.07
N LEU A 34 3.79 9.53 33.69
CA LEU A 34 4.66 8.56 33.01
C LEU A 34 3.84 7.43 32.37
N ASN A 35 2.83 6.92 33.05
CA ASN A 35 1.99 5.85 32.54
C ASN A 35 1.13 6.32 31.35
N VAL A 36 0.57 7.53 31.41
CA VAL A 36 -0.14 8.14 30.28
C VAL A 36 0.80 8.33 29.10
N LEU A 37 2.01 8.86 29.32
CA LEU A 37 2.99 9.09 28.27
C LEU A 37 3.47 7.78 27.64
N ALA A 38 3.66 6.72 28.44
CA ALA A 38 3.96 5.38 27.97
C ALA A 38 2.81 4.77 27.15
N SER A 39 1.57 4.91 27.64
CA SER A 39 0.37 4.41 26.96
C SER A 39 0.16 5.06 25.59
N VAL A 40 0.29 6.39 25.51
CA VAL A 40 0.21 7.13 24.23
C VAL A 40 1.30 6.66 23.25
N LYS A 41 2.53 6.46 23.74
CA LYS A 41 3.64 5.94 22.92
C LYS A 41 3.43 4.51 22.43
N LEU A 42 2.73 3.67 23.18
CA LEU A 42 2.43 2.29 22.78
C LEU A 42 1.28 2.25 21.77
N ASN A 43 0.24 3.05 21.97
CA ASN A 43 -0.89 3.13 21.05
C ASN A 43 -0.47 3.65 19.68
N SER A 44 0.34 4.71 19.60
CA SER A 44 0.81 5.25 18.32
C SER A 44 1.69 4.27 17.53
N LYS A 45 2.46 3.43 18.22
CA LYS A 45 3.20 2.32 17.58
C LYS A 45 2.27 1.26 17.04
N ALA A 46 1.27 0.87 17.82
CA ALA A 46 0.31 -0.16 17.44
C ALA A 46 -0.47 0.27 16.19
N GLU A 47 -0.90 1.53 16.12
CA GLU A 47 -1.56 2.11 14.93
C GLU A 47 -0.65 2.09 13.70
N GLY A 48 0.61 2.51 13.83
CA GLY A 48 1.58 2.49 12.72
C GLY A 48 1.85 1.09 12.19
N LEU A 49 2.04 0.11 13.09
CA LEU A 49 2.19 -1.31 12.75
C LEU A 49 0.96 -1.85 12.03
N THR A 50 -0.23 -1.50 12.53
CA THR A 50 -1.49 -1.98 11.99
C THR A 50 -1.72 -1.43 10.59
N ALA A 51 -1.48 -0.14 10.38
CA ALA A 51 -1.56 0.49 9.06
C ALA A 51 -0.54 -0.11 8.06
N ALA A 52 0.72 -0.29 8.50
CA ALA A 52 1.75 -0.94 7.70
C ALA A 52 1.35 -2.37 7.29
N ARG A 53 0.81 -3.14 8.24
CA ARG A 53 0.37 -4.51 8.01
C ARG A 53 -0.80 -4.59 7.03
N PHE A 54 -1.81 -3.75 7.20
CA PHE A 54 -2.92 -3.70 6.24
C PHE A 54 -2.45 -3.30 4.84
N ALA A 55 -1.47 -2.38 4.74
CA ALA A 55 -0.85 -2.01 3.48
C ALA A 55 -0.14 -3.19 2.81
N THR A 56 0.75 -3.89 3.54
CA THR A 56 1.49 -5.04 2.98
C THR A 56 0.57 -6.21 2.65
N GLU A 57 -0.44 -6.48 3.48
CA GLU A 57 -1.45 -7.52 3.20
C GLU A 57 -2.28 -7.19 1.96
N SER A 58 -2.68 -5.93 1.78
CA SER A 58 -3.38 -5.50 0.56
C SER A 58 -2.51 -5.65 -0.68
N ILE A 59 -1.24 -5.25 -0.63
CA ILE A 59 -0.31 -5.39 -1.75
C ILE A 59 -0.10 -6.87 -2.07
N ALA A 60 0.09 -7.71 -1.03
CA ALA A 60 0.28 -9.14 -1.20
C ALA A 60 -0.96 -9.84 -1.78
N ALA A 61 -2.17 -9.42 -1.39
CA ALA A 61 -3.40 -9.91 -1.99
C ALA A 61 -3.47 -9.58 -3.48
N ASP A 62 -3.14 -8.34 -3.85
CA ASP A 62 -3.13 -7.90 -5.25
C ASP A 62 -2.09 -8.65 -6.07
N ILE A 63 -0.87 -8.84 -5.54
CA ILE A 63 0.18 -9.63 -6.21
C ILE A 63 -0.28 -11.08 -6.36
N ARG A 64 -0.88 -11.71 -5.35
CA ARG A 64 -1.36 -13.10 -5.48
C ARG A 64 -2.53 -13.23 -6.46
N SER A 65 -3.32 -12.17 -6.63
CA SER A 65 -4.39 -12.08 -7.63
C SER A 65 -3.86 -11.74 -9.01
N ALA A 66 -2.62 -11.27 -9.10
CA ALA A 66 -2.03 -10.86 -10.35
C ALA A 66 -1.90 -12.05 -11.29
N ILE A 67 -2.08 -11.78 -12.58
CA ILE A 67 -1.69 -12.74 -13.60
C ILE A 67 -0.38 -12.25 -14.21
N GLY A 68 0.54 -13.16 -14.49
CA GLY A 68 1.83 -12.87 -15.13
C GLY A 68 1.72 -12.44 -16.60
N TYR A 69 0.81 -11.51 -16.95
CA TYR A 69 0.46 -11.14 -18.32
C TYR A 69 1.04 -9.80 -18.80
N GLY A 70 2.13 -9.32 -18.19
CA GLY A 70 2.90 -8.19 -18.76
C GLY A 70 3.37 -8.45 -20.20
N ASP A 71 3.50 -9.71 -20.60
CA ASP A 71 3.92 -10.12 -21.95
C ASP A 71 2.79 -10.08 -22.99
N LEU A 72 1.51 -10.22 -22.61
CA LEU A 72 0.42 -10.35 -23.60
C LEU A 72 0.28 -9.08 -24.44
N TYR A 73 0.37 -7.92 -23.80
CA TYR A 73 0.19 -6.62 -24.46
C TYR A 73 1.52 -6.01 -24.92
N ALA A 74 2.62 -6.23 -24.21
CA ALA A 74 3.92 -5.64 -24.55
C ALA A 74 4.79 -6.52 -25.49
N SER A 75 4.36 -7.74 -25.84
CA SER A 75 5.13 -8.67 -26.68
C SER A 75 5.48 -8.13 -28.08
N ASN A 76 4.61 -7.31 -28.66
CA ASN A 76 4.72 -6.91 -30.08
C ASN A 76 5.54 -5.64 -30.34
N GLN A 77 5.97 -4.89 -29.30
CA GLN A 77 6.61 -3.57 -29.47
C GLN A 77 8.01 -3.45 -28.83
N GLY A 78 8.69 -4.59 -28.65
CA GLY A 78 10.06 -4.65 -28.15
C GLY A 78 10.14 -4.71 -26.63
N THR A 79 11.33 -5.06 -26.12
CA THR A 79 11.52 -5.33 -24.69
C THR A 79 11.28 -4.11 -23.82
N SER A 80 11.58 -2.89 -24.28
CA SER A 80 11.57 -1.66 -23.48
C SER A 80 10.22 -1.28 -22.88
N LEU A 81 9.10 -1.64 -23.50
CA LEU A 81 7.76 -1.27 -23.05
C LEU A 81 7.18 -2.23 -22.00
N ARG A 82 7.89 -3.33 -21.68
CA ARG A 82 7.39 -4.38 -20.78
C ARG A 82 7.34 -3.95 -19.30
N ASN A 83 8.20 -3.03 -18.89
CA ASN A 83 8.21 -2.50 -17.52
C ASN A 83 7.49 -1.16 -17.40
N GLU A 84 6.94 -0.61 -18.48
CA GLU A 84 6.33 0.72 -18.55
C GLU A 84 4.81 0.67 -18.38
N PHE A 85 4.25 1.67 -17.70
CA PHE A 85 2.83 1.90 -17.55
C PHE A 85 2.44 3.37 -17.85
N PRO A 86 1.42 3.58 -18.71
CA PRO A 86 0.72 2.58 -19.48
C PRO A 86 1.60 2.07 -20.62
N CYS A 87 1.47 0.79 -20.92
CA CYS A 87 2.01 0.25 -22.15
C CYS A 87 1.23 0.88 -23.32
N SER A 88 1.93 1.40 -24.33
CA SER A 88 1.31 2.04 -25.52
C SER A 88 0.39 1.13 -26.32
N THR A 89 0.44 -0.17 -26.07
CA THR A 89 -0.38 -1.21 -26.69
C THR A 89 -1.58 -1.62 -25.85
N ASN A 90 -1.73 -1.10 -24.63
CA ASN A 90 -2.91 -1.38 -23.84
C ASN A 90 -4.14 -0.80 -24.56
N PRO A 91 -5.11 -1.63 -24.98
CA PRO A 91 -6.25 -1.17 -25.75
C PRO A 91 -7.12 -0.17 -24.98
N PHE A 92 -7.10 -0.19 -23.65
CA PHE A 92 -7.80 0.78 -22.80
C PHE A 92 -7.08 2.13 -22.70
N ILE A 93 -5.89 2.25 -23.30
CA ILE A 93 -5.00 3.40 -23.17
C ILE A 93 -4.45 3.75 -24.55
N THR A 94 -5.35 4.16 -25.44
CA THR A 94 -4.98 4.52 -26.81
C THR A 94 -4.18 5.82 -26.84
N ASN A 95 -3.08 5.78 -27.60
CA ASN A 95 -2.13 6.87 -27.85
C ASN A 95 -2.73 8.29 -27.81
N SER A 96 -2.04 9.17 -27.07
CA SER A 96 -1.96 10.65 -27.23
C SER A 96 -2.71 11.57 -26.28
N LYS A 97 -3.66 11.10 -25.46
CA LYS A 97 -4.08 11.90 -24.30
C LYS A 97 -3.36 11.37 -23.08
N ALA A 98 -2.12 11.84 -22.90
CA ALA A 98 -1.49 11.89 -21.59
C ALA A 98 -2.59 12.23 -20.59
N TRP A 99 -2.71 11.47 -19.49
CA TRP A 99 -3.64 11.76 -18.40
C TRP A 99 -3.55 13.26 -18.14
N ALA A 100 -4.54 14.01 -18.61
CA ALA A 100 -4.38 15.43 -18.74
C ALA A 100 -4.25 15.95 -17.30
N PRO A 101 -3.13 16.60 -16.94
CA PRO A 101 -2.98 17.17 -15.62
C PRO A 101 -3.90 18.40 -15.61
N ASN A 102 -5.19 18.22 -15.32
CA ASN A 102 -6.28 19.17 -15.03
C ASN A 102 -7.62 18.39 -15.16
N TRP A 103 -8.57 18.26 -14.22
CA TRP A 103 -9.00 19.11 -13.11
C TRP A 103 -9.86 18.28 -12.10
N PRO A 104 -9.77 18.54 -10.77
CA PRO A 104 -8.76 19.37 -10.14
C PRO A 104 -7.55 18.53 -9.72
N PRO A 105 -6.34 18.87 -10.18
CA PRO A 105 -5.15 18.59 -9.40
C PRO A 105 -4.48 19.90 -8.98
N SER A 106 -4.52 20.18 -7.68
CA SER A 106 -3.58 21.07 -6.98
C SER A 106 -2.71 20.31 -5.96
N ILE A 107 -2.58 18.99 -6.19
CA ILE A 107 -1.63 17.97 -5.69
C ILE A 107 -1.86 17.48 -4.23
N PRO A 108 -1.61 16.19 -3.94
CA PRO A 108 -0.25 15.90 -3.48
C PRO A 108 0.40 14.69 -4.18
N VAL A 109 -0.03 14.30 -5.38
CA VAL A 109 0.79 13.49 -6.30
C VAL A 109 0.51 13.81 -7.78
N ALA A 110 1.51 14.27 -8.54
CA ALA A 110 1.44 14.29 -10.00
C ALA A 110 1.73 12.87 -10.53
N TRP A 111 0.70 12.15 -10.94
CA TRP A 111 0.87 10.83 -11.56
C TRP A 111 1.49 11.02 -12.96
N ASN A 112 2.78 10.73 -13.09
CA ASN A 112 3.39 10.63 -14.41
C ASN A 112 2.85 9.35 -15.09
N TYR A 113 2.28 9.48 -16.28
CA TYR A 113 1.78 8.37 -17.08
C TYR A 113 2.92 7.59 -17.76
N THR A 114 4.17 7.68 -17.32
CA THR A 114 5.28 6.83 -17.82
C THR A 114 5.96 6.16 -16.65
N GLN A 115 5.16 5.53 -15.78
CA GLN A 115 5.69 4.80 -14.64
C GLN A 115 6.45 3.57 -15.09
N LYS A 116 7.55 3.25 -14.42
CA LYS A 116 8.28 2.01 -14.64
C LYS A 116 8.27 1.16 -13.39
N LEU A 117 8.39 -0.16 -13.53
CA LEU A 117 8.70 -1.03 -12.40
C LEU A 117 10.05 -0.60 -11.80
N SER A 118 10.00 -0.21 -10.54
CA SER A 118 11.13 0.34 -9.80
C SER A 118 10.96 0.09 -8.30
N ALA A 119 11.98 0.44 -7.54
CA ALA A 119 11.99 0.33 -6.09
C ALA A 119 10.85 1.09 -5.38
N ASP A 120 10.33 2.14 -6.01
CA ASP A 120 9.30 3.05 -5.48
C ASP A 120 7.94 2.90 -6.18
N THR A 121 7.87 2.10 -7.26
CA THR A 121 6.67 1.93 -8.08
C THR A 121 6.45 0.47 -8.43
N LEU A 122 5.29 -0.07 -8.08
CA LEU A 122 4.83 -1.42 -8.40
C LEU A 122 3.58 -1.35 -9.27
N ILE A 123 3.63 -2.02 -10.42
CA ILE A 123 2.52 -2.14 -11.36
C ILE A 123 2.11 -3.61 -11.41
N ILE A 124 0.83 -3.85 -11.17
CA ILE A 124 0.24 -5.19 -11.12
C ILE A 124 -0.92 -5.25 -12.11
N GLN A 125 -0.97 -6.31 -12.90
CA GLN A 125 -2.16 -6.66 -13.68
C GLN A 125 -2.85 -7.87 -13.06
N ARG A 126 -4.14 -7.75 -12.80
CA ARG A 126 -4.98 -8.81 -12.24
C ARG A 126 -6.24 -8.97 -13.11
N PRO A 127 -6.91 -10.12 -13.10
CA PRO A 127 -8.11 -10.29 -13.90
C PRO A 127 -9.22 -9.37 -13.38
N ALA A 128 -9.91 -8.72 -14.30
CA ALA A 128 -11.14 -8.03 -13.99
C ALA A 128 -12.22 -9.07 -13.72
N ILE A 129 -12.70 -9.07 -12.48
CA ILE A 129 -13.74 -9.99 -12.05
C ILE A 129 -15.08 -9.39 -12.45
N PHE A 130 -15.85 -10.14 -13.24
CA PHE A 130 -17.19 -9.70 -13.58
C PHE A 130 -18.09 -9.69 -12.36
N ILE A 131 -18.78 -8.58 -12.17
CA ILE A 131 -19.85 -8.44 -11.21
C ILE A 131 -21.00 -7.72 -11.93
N ASP A 132 -22.12 -8.41 -12.08
CA ASP A 132 -23.35 -7.79 -12.56
C ASP A 132 -23.73 -6.66 -11.61
N LYS A 133 -23.83 -5.43 -12.13
CA LYS A 133 -24.15 -4.22 -11.35
C LYS A 133 -25.46 -4.34 -10.57
N ARG A 134 -26.38 -5.22 -11.00
CA ARG A 134 -27.63 -5.52 -10.27
C ARG A 134 -27.42 -6.39 -9.04
N ASN A 135 -26.36 -7.18 -9.01
CA ASN A 135 -25.96 -8.01 -7.88
C ASN A 135 -24.89 -7.35 -7.00
N ASP A 136 -24.31 -6.20 -7.38
CA ASP A 136 -23.30 -5.49 -6.59
C ASP A 136 -23.93 -4.49 -5.61
N PRO A 137 -23.83 -4.70 -4.27
CA PRO A 137 -24.32 -3.76 -3.27
C PRO A 137 -23.66 -2.38 -3.34
N ARG A 138 -22.50 -2.25 -4.02
CA ARG A 138 -21.78 -0.98 -4.20
C ARG A 138 -22.33 -0.17 -5.37
N SER A 139 -23.10 -0.77 -6.27
CA SER A 139 -23.71 -0.08 -7.40
C SER A 139 -25.04 0.57 -6.98
N ALA A 140 -24.96 1.68 -6.27
CA ALA A 140 -26.12 2.33 -5.65
C ALA A 140 -27.29 2.61 -6.62
N SER A 141 -27.01 2.85 -7.91
CA SER A 141 -28.03 3.11 -8.92
C SER A 141 -28.61 1.87 -9.60
N ASN A 142 -27.94 0.72 -9.52
CA ASN A 142 -28.33 -0.49 -10.26
C ASN A 142 -28.62 -1.70 -9.37
N TYR A 143 -28.19 -1.68 -8.11
CA TYR A 143 -28.32 -2.80 -7.19
C TYR A 143 -29.78 -3.14 -6.92
N SER A 144 -30.12 -4.42 -7.07
CA SER A 144 -31.45 -4.96 -6.75
C SER A 144 -31.30 -6.22 -5.89
N PRO A 145 -31.62 -6.15 -4.59
CA PRO A 145 -31.37 -7.23 -3.63
C PRO A 145 -32.18 -8.52 -3.89
N GLY A 146 -33.17 -8.48 -4.78
CA GLY A 146 -33.94 -9.65 -5.23
C GLY A 146 -33.59 -10.16 -6.64
N PHE A 147 -32.63 -9.54 -7.32
CA PHE A 147 -32.25 -9.93 -8.67
C PHE A 147 -31.50 -11.27 -8.66
N SER A 148 -31.83 -12.17 -9.58
CA SER A 148 -31.16 -13.47 -9.68
C SER A 148 -29.65 -13.29 -9.85
N THR A 149 -28.85 -13.98 -9.06
CA THR A 149 -27.39 -13.92 -9.15
C THR A 149 -26.94 -14.37 -10.54
N ASN A 150 -26.26 -13.50 -11.26
CA ASN A 150 -25.64 -13.85 -12.52
C ASN A 150 -24.57 -14.92 -12.29
N ARG A 151 -24.65 -16.03 -13.02
CA ARG A 151 -23.73 -17.17 -12.89
C ARG A 151 -22.29 -16.83 -13.28
N LEU A 152 -22.09 -15.74 -14.01
CA LEU A 152 -20.78 -15.25 -14.41
C LEU A 152 -20.12 -14.38 -13.33
N ASN A 153 -20.83 -14.02 -12.26
CA ASN A 153 -20.27 -13.24 -11.17
C ASN A 153 -19.09 -13.98 -10.53
N GLY A 154 -17.98 -13.27 -10.32
CA GLY A 154 -16.78 -13.86 -9.74
C GLY A 154 -15.83 -14.52 -10.75
N ILE A 155 -16.19 -14.54 -12.05
CA ILE A 155 -15.37 -15.16 -13.10
C ILE A 155 -14.60 -14.06 -13.86
N PRO A 156 -13.30 -14.29 -14.19
CA PRO A 156 -12.56 -13.42 -15.11
C PRO A 156 -13.28 -13.30 -16.46
N THR A 157 -13.36 -12.09 -17.00
CA THR A 157 -13.99 -11.87 -18.31
C THR A 157 -12.98 -11.76 -19.44
N LYS A 158 -13.47 -11.98 -20.66
CA LYS A 158 -12.76 -11.67 -21.91
C LYS A 158 -13.55 -10.62 -22.66
N PHE A 159 -12.85 -9.76 -23.38
CA PHE A 159 -13.44 -8.78 -24.29
C PHE A 159 -12.90 -8.96 -25.70
N ALA A 160 -13.70 -8.60 -26.70
CA ALA A 160 -13.30 -8.69 -28.09
C ALA A 160 -12.60 -7.40 -28.53
N VAL A 161 -11.42 -7.52 -29.14
CA VAL A 161 -10.71 -6.44 -29.82
C VAL A 161 -10.54 -6.84 -31.28
N GLY A 162 -11.37 -6.26 -32.14
CA GLY A 162 -11.49 -6.70 -33.54
C GLY A 162 -11.90 -8.18 -33.60
N ASN A 163 -11.07 -9.01 -34.23
CA ASN A 163 -11.31 -10.46 -34.36
C ASN A 163 -10.68 -11.30 -33.24
N SER A 164 -10.04 -10.68 -32.25
CA SER A 164 -9.32 -11.37 -31.16
C SER A 164 -10.08 -11.24 -29.84
N GLN A 165 -10.12 -12.30 -29.04
CA GLN A 165 -10.58 -12.23 -27.65
C GLN A 165 -9.38 -12.04 -26.72
N LEU A 166 -9.40 -10.98 -25.92
CA LEU A 166 -8.36 -10.65 -24.95
C LEU A 166 -8.90 -10.81 -23.53
N GLU A 167 -8.03 -11.20 -22.60
CA GLU A 167 -8.36 -11.26 -21.17
C GLU A 167 -8.62 -9.85 -20.65
N ASN A 168 -9.73 -9.67 -19.94
CA ASN A 168 -10.07 -8.42 -19.29
C ASN A 168 -9.26 -8.27 -18.00
N LEU A 169 -8.40 -7.26 -17.95
CA LEU A 169 -7.48 -7.05 -16.83
C LEU A 169 -7.71 -5.69 -16.19
N GLU A 170 -7.64 -5.66 -14.86
CA GLU A 170 -7.45 -4.45 -14.08
C GLU A 170 -5.96 -4.19 -13.89
N THR A 171 -5.56 -2.92 -13.94
CA THR A 171 -4.20 -2.51 -13.57
C THR A 171 -4.20 -1.78 -12.24
N VAL A 172 -3.48 -2.33 -11.27
CA VAL A 172 -3.26 -1.73 -9.96
C VAL A 172 -1.86 -1.14 -9.92
N ILE A 173 -1.74 0.11 -9.50
CA ILE A 173 -0.47 0.81 -9.42
C ILE A 173 -0.27 1.29 -7.99
N TYR A 174 0.82 0.84 -7.38
CA TYR A 174 1.31 1.34 -6.10
C TYR A 174 2.50 2.24 -6.36
N LYS A 175 2.47 3.46 -5.84
CA LYS A 175 3.60 4.38 -5.99
C LYS A 175 3.86 5.24 -4.76
N LEU A 176 5.14 5.37 -4.44
CA LEU A 176 5.66 6.18 -3.36
C LEU A 176 5.84 7.63 -3.79
N PHE A 177 5.48 8.56 -2.89
CA PHE A 177 5.64 9.99 -3.10
C PHE A 177 6.15 10.68 -1.84
N PRO A 178 6.98 11.73 -1.98
CA PRO A 178 7.42 12.51 -0.83
C PRO A 178 6.22 13.19 -0.15
N ASP A 179 6.23 13.23 1.18
CA ASP A 179 5.21 13.95 1.95
C ASP A 179 5.58 15.43 2.08
N ALA A 180 4.88 16.29 1.32
CA ALA A 180 5.08 17.74 1.38
C ALA A 180 4.87 18.34 2.79
N GLN A 181 4.09 17.69 3.65
CA GLN A 181 3.83 18.16 5.02
C GLN A 181 4.90 17.67 6.02
N ARG A 182 5.68 16.65 5.66
CA ARG A 182 6.65 16.00 6.55
C ARG A 182 7.94 15.66 5.78
N PRO A 183 8.91 16.60 5.74
CA PRO A 183 10.16 16.39 5.02
C PRO A 183 10.89 15.11 5.49
N GLY A 184 11.33 14.31 4.52
CA GLY A 184 11.99 13.03 4.78
C GLY A 184 11.04 11.86 5.08
N GLU A 185 9.73 12.06 5.03
CA GLU A 185 8.72 10.99 5.02
C GLU A 185 8.08 10.87 3.63
N TYR A 186 7.54 9.68 3.37
CA TYR A 186 6.87 9.34 2.13
C TYR A 186 5.48 8.74 2.37
N LYS A 187 4.63 8.83 1.35
CA LYS A 187 3.27 8.30 1.29
C LYS A 187 3.17 7.31 0.14
N LEU A 188 2.54 6.16 0.39
CA LEU A 188 2.22 5.17 -0.63
C LEU A 188 0.77 5.34 -1.07
N TYR A 189 0.57 5.58 -2.36
CA TYR A 189 -0.75 5.64 -2.97
C TYR A 189 -1.01 4.41 -3.83
N LYS A 190 -2.28 4.02 -3.90
CA LYS A 190 -2.80 2.99 -4.80
C LYS A 190 -3.74 3.66 -5.79
N ALA A 191 -3.52 3.42 -7.07
CA ALA A 191 -4.47 3.70 -8.13
C ALA A 191 -4.96 2.38 -8.74
N VAL A 192 -6.22 2.33 -9.13
CA VAL A 192 -6.80 1.18 -9.84
C VAL A 192 -7.42 1.69 -11.14
N LEU A 193 -7.02 1.04 -12.21
CA LEU A 193 -7.59 1.17 -13.54
C LEU A 193 -8.44 -0.06 -13.77
N SER A 194 -9.74 0.14 -13.70
CA SER A 194 -10.71 -0.92 -13.87
C SER A 194 -10.62 -1.49 -15.28
N GLY A 195 -10.83 -2.80 -15.40
CA GLY A 195 -11.09 -3.45 -16.68
C GLY A 195 -12.48 -3.10 -17.20
N ASN A 196 -12.93 -3.82 -18.21
CA ASN A 196 -14.27 -3.65 -18.75
C ASN A 196 -15.34 -4.24 -17.80
N ASP A 197 -16.35 -3.47 -17.42
CA ASP A 197 -17.46 -3.96 -16.60
C ASP A 197 -18.51 -4.74 -17.42
N GLU A 198 -18.46 -4.63 -18.76
CA GLU A 198 -19.50 -5.15 -19.63
C GLU A 198 -19.08 -6.46 -20.33
N SER A 199 -19.79 -7.54 -20.03
CA SER A 199 -19.65 -8.82 -20.71
C SER A 199 -20.40 -8.80 -22.05
N THR A 200 -19.96 -8.02 -23.04
CA THR A 200 -20.64 -8.03 -24.33
C THR A 200 -19.69 -8.04 -25.52
N ALA A 201 -19.84 -9.09 -26.33
CA ALA A 201 -19.29 -9.17 -27.68
C ALA A 201 -19.82 -7.96 -28.48
N GLY A 202 -18.95 -7.00 -28.79
CA GLY A 202 -19.30 -5.87 -29.65
C GLY A 202 -18.83 -4.49 -29.18
N GLN A 203 -18.23 -4.36 -28.00
CA GLN A 203 -17.67 -3.07 -27.59
C GLN A 203 -16.34 -2.79 -28.33
N THR A 204 -16.42 -1.95 -29.36
CA THR A 204 -15.28 -1.40 -30.09
C THR A 204 -14.83 -0.04 -29.57
N ASP A 205 -15.58 0.56 -28.62
CA ASP A 205 -15.31 1.93 -28.16
C ASP A 205 -14.48 1.94 -26.88
N PHE A 206 -13.18 1.72 -27.05
CA PHE A 206 -12.19 1.72 -25.97
C PHE A 206 -12.02 3.10 -25.29
N ASN A 207 -12.59 4.16 -25.86
CA ASN A 207 -12.44 5.53 -25.38
C ASN A 207 -13.41 5.89 -24.24
N SER A 208 -14.41 5.05 -23.94
CA SER A 208 -15.41 5.32 -22.90
C SER A 208 -14.98 4.91 -21.48
N HIS A 209 -13.84 4.24 -21.33
CA HIS A 209 -13.38 3.68 -20.06
C HIS A 209 -12.70 4.74 -19.19
N ASN A 210 -13.51 5.67 -18.68
CA ASN A 210 -13.08 6.76 -17.82
C ASN A 210 -13.34 6.44 -16.34
N MET A 211 -12.68 5.44 -15.76
CA MET A 211 -12.63 5.34 -14.29
C MET A 211 -11.25 4.89 -13.82
N VAL A 212 -10.30 5.83 -13.83
CA VAL A 212 -9.23 5.79 -12.82
C VAL A 212 -9.91 6.07 -11.50
N THR A 213 -9.94 5.09 -10.59
CA THR A 213 -10.38 5.38 -9.22
C THR A 213 -9.38 6.38 -8.64
N GLU A 214 -9.86 7.44 -7.97
CA GLU A 214 -8.99 8.44 -7.35
C GLU A 214 -7.90 7.74 -6.51
N PRO A 215 -6.63 8.17 -6.60
CA PRO A 215 -5.55 7.54 -5.86
C PRO A 215 -5.84 7.52 -4.37
N VAL A 216 -5.90 6.33 -3.78
CA VAL A 216 -6.17 6.14 -2.36
C VAL A 216 -4.85 6.09 -1.61
N LEU A 217 -4.73 6.90 -0.55
CA LEU A 217 -3.60 6.81 0.37
C LEU A 217 -3.69 5.48 1.12
N ILE A 218 -2.69 4.63 0.94
CA ILE A 218 -2.61 3.32 1.62
C ILE A 218 -1.90 3.46 2.96
N VAL A 219 -0.75 4.15 2.96
CA VAL A 219 0.06 4.32 4.16
C VAL A 219 0.92 5.58 4.04
N ARG A 220 1.22 6.20 5.19
CA ARG A 220 2.02 7.42 5.31
C ARG A 220 3.13 7.24 6.35
N GLY A 221 4.11 8.14 6.33
CA GLY A 221 5.22 8.12 7.28
C GLY A 221 6.30 7.11 6.94
N ILE A 222 6.38 6.68 5.68
CA ILE A 222 7.42 5.76 5.22
C ILE A 222 8.76 6.50 5.23
N VAL A 223 9.79 5.89 5.78
CA VAL A 223 11.16 6.45 5.86
C VAL A 223 12.23 5.49 5.35
N GLY A 224 11.85 4.27 4.98
CA GLY A 224 12.79 3.26 4.52
C GLY A 224 12.12 1.95 4.08
N PRO A 225 12.92 0.92 3.74
CA PRO A 225 14.38 0.89 3.88
C PRO A 225 15.05 1.83 2.87
N LEU A 226 16.16 2.45 3.27
CA LEU A 226 16.98 3.27 2.37
C LEU A 226 18.08 2.41 1.79
N ASP A 227 18.15 2.29 0.46
CA ASP A 227 19.29 1.67 -0.20
C ASP A 227 20.51 2.61 -0.12
N PRO A 228 21.64 2.17 0.47
CA PRO A 228 22.84 3.00 0.58
C PRO A 228 23.42 3.41 -0.80
N THR A 229 23.04 2.71 -1.87
CA THR A 229 23.43 3.05 -3.24
C THR A 229 22.50 4.11 -3.87
N ASN A 230 21.33 4.35 -3.29
CA ASN A 230 20.38 5.34 -3.77
C ASN A 230 20.64 6.71 -3.14
N LEU A 231 21.42 7.54 -3.83
CA LEU A 231 21.79 8.89 -3.40
C LEU A 231 20.59 9.85 -3.22
N ASN A 232 19.43 9.53 -3.81
CA ASN A 232 18.24 10.38 -3.72
C ASN A 232 17.49 10.22 -2.38
N GLY A 233 17.90 9.28 -1.52
CA GLY A 233 17.26 9.07 -0.22
C GLY A 233 15.81 8.60 -0.32
N THR A 234 15.42 8.01 -1.46
CA THR A 234 14.08 7.46 -1.68
C THR A 234 14.01 6.02 -1.15
N PRO A 235 13.01 5.70 -0.31
CA PRO A 235 12.81 4.35 0.21
C PRO A 235 12.65 3.31 -0.90
N THR A 236 13.25 2.15 -0.67
CA THR A 236 13.34 1.02 -1.60
C THR A 236 12.35 -0.06 -1.17
N ILE A 237 11.05 0.25 -1.31
CA ILE A 237 9.98 -0.54 -0.70
C ILE A 237 9.60 -1.78 -1.50
N PHE A 238 9.85 -1.78 -2.81
CA PHE A 238 9.57 -2.89 -3.70
C PHE A 238 10.85 -3.53 -4.20
N ARG A 239 11.02 -4.83 -3.94
CA ARG A 239 12.16 -5.61 -4.43
C ARG A 239 11.64 -6.78 -5.25
N TYR A 240 11.90 -6.77 -6.55
CA TYR A 240 11.36 -7.76 -7.47
C TYR A 240 12.15 -9.05 -7.41
N MET A 241 11.45 -10.17 -7.24
CA MET A 241 12.02 -11.51 -7.18
C MET A 241 11.93 -12.17 -8.55
N LYS A 242 13.08 -12.64 -9.05
CA LYS A 242 13.23 -13.37 -10.31
C LYS A 242 13.94 -14.70 -10.10
N TRP A 243 13.74 -15.63 -11.03
CA TRP A 243 14.48 -16.89 -11.03
C TRP A 243 15.91 -16.67 -11.53
N SER A 244 16.91 -17.14 -10.77
CA SER A 244 18.30 -17.16 -11.24
C SER A 244 18.43 -18.04 -12.49
N LYS A 245 19.10 -17.51 -13.52
CA LYS A 245 19.48 -18.31 -14.71
C LYS A 245 20.79 -19.07 -14.51
N THR A 246 21.60 -18.68 -13.53
CA THR A 246 23.00 -19.11 -13.37
C THR A 246 23.21 -20.07 -12.21
N GLN A 247 22.32 -20.10 -11.21
CA GLN A 247 22.39 -21.03 -10.09
C GLN A 247 21.09 -21.82 -9.94
N ASN A 248 21.19 -23.15 -9.97
CA ASN A 248 20.09 -24.11 -9.78
C ASN A 248 19.02 -23.61 -8.78
N ALA A 249 17.95 -23.01 -9.32
CA ALA A 249 16.72 -22.62 -8.63
C ALA A 249 16.84 -21.64 -7.43
N LYS A 250 17.86 -20.77 -7.37
CA LYS A 250 17.89 -19.71 -6.33
C LYS A 250 17.09 -18.48 -6.74
N VAL A 251 16.43 -17.86 -5.75
CA VAL A 251 15.74 -16.59 -5.88
C VAL A 251 16.79 -15.48 -5.97
N GLU A 252 16.69 -14.64 -7.00
CA GLU A 252 17.49 -13.44 -7.16
C GLU A 252 16.58 -12.21 -7.12
N PHE A 253 17.10 -11.08 -6.65
CA PHE A 253 16.41 -9.80 -6.75
C PHE A 253 16.85 -9.10 -8.04
N ALA A 254 15.91 -8.45 -8.73
CA ALA A 254 16.25 -7.53 -9.80
C ALA A 254 17.12 -6.39 -9.24
N ALA A 255 18.11 -5.94 -10.00
CA ALA A 255 18.96 -4.82 -9.59
C ALA A 255 18.12 -3.53 -9.51
N SER A 256 18.15 -2.86 -8.36
CA SER A 256 17.52 -1.55 -8.11
C SER A 256 18.43 -0.44 -8.68
N PRO A 257 17.93 0.69 -9.25
CA PRO A 257 16.62 1.33 -9.01
C PRO A 257 15.48 0.95 -9.97
N PHE A 258 15.78 0.42 -11.15
CA PHE A 258 14.78 0.08 -12.18
C PHE A 258 14.94 -1.36 -12.62
N VAL A 259 13.80 -2.04 -12.84
CA VAL A 259 13.80 -3.39 -13.41
C VAL A 259 14.16 -3.32 -14.89
N ASP A 260 15.18 -4.06 -15.32
CA ASP A 260 15.49 -4.21 -16.75
C ASP A 260 14.27 -4.82 -17.47
N PRO A 261 13.78 -4.20 -18.55
CA PRO A 261 12.64 -4.72 -19.30
C PRO A 261 12.79 -6.17 -19.78
N LYS A 262 14.01 -6.67 -19.98
CA LYS A 262 14.30 -8.08 -20.32
C LYS A 262 14.09 -9.05 -19.16
N GLU A 263 14.10 -8.55 -17.93
CA GLU A 263 13.94 -9.34 -16.71
C GLU A 263 12.48 -9.44 -16.26
N VAL A 264 11.60 -8.58 -16.78
CA VAL A 264 10.18 -8.53 -16.39
C VAL A 264 9.49 -9.89 -16.53
N SER A 265 9.75 -10.63 -17.60
CA SER A 265 9.17 -11.96 -17.83
C SER A 265 9.69 -13.03 -16.86
N ALA A 266 10.82 -12.78 -16.21
CA ALA A 266 11.39 -13.68 -15.20
C ALA A 266 10.93 -13.35 -13.77
N ILE A 267 10.26 -12.21 -13.57
CA ILE A 267 9.72 -11.81 -12.27
C ILE A 267 8.51 -12.68 -11.94
N TYR A 268 8.53 -13.26 -10.74
CA TYR A 268 7.43 -14.11 -10.25
C TYR A 268 6.87 -13.64 -8.90
N GLY A 269 7.46 -12.61 -8.30
CA GLY A 269 6.97 -12.03 -7.06
C GLY A 269 7.68 -10.73 -6.68
N VAL A 270 7.25 -10.14 -5.59
CA VAL A 270 7.79 -8.90 -5.03
C VAL A 270 7.92 -9.05 -3.52
N SER A 271 9.09 -8.72 -2.99
CA SER A 271 9.31 -8.49 -1.59
C SER A 271 8.97 -7.04 -1.28
N VAL A 272 8.12 -6.84 -0.28
CA VAL A 272 7.65 -5.53 0.17
C VAL A 272 8.23 -5.27 1.55
N ASP A 273 9.05 -4.24 1.65
CA ASP A 273 9.70 -3.80 2.89
C ASP A 273 9.26 -2.38 3.23
N LEU A 274 8.63 -2.20 4.39
CA LEU A 274 8.21 -0.88 4.86
C LEU A 274 8.87 -0.57 6.20
N GLU A 275 9.62 0.53 6.27
CA GLU A 275 10.01 1.17 7.52
C GLU A 275 9.19 2.43 7.73
N ILE A 276 8.38 2.45 8.81
CA ILE A 276 7.52 3.60 9.13
C ILE A 276 8.07 4.37 10.34
N ARG A 277 8.10 5.70 10.23
CA ARG A 277 8.34 6.61 11.34
C ARG A 277 7.04 6.83 12.10
N ARG A 278 7.13 6.79 13.43
CA ARG A 278 5.99 7.04 14.31
C ARG A 278 5.33 8.39 13.98
N PRO A 279 3.99 8.46 13.95
CA PRO A 279 3.34 9.76 14.04
C PRO A 279 3.62 10.31 15.43
N ASP A 280 4.50 11.31 15.54
CA ASP A 280 4.68 12.01 16.80
C ASP A 280 3.34 12.69 17.15
N ALA A 281 2.76 12.29 18.29
CA ALA A 281 1.63 12.96 18.89
C ALA A 281 2.11 14.31 19.44
N GLY A 282 2.32 15.29 18.56
CA GLY A 282 2.84 16.60 18.93
C GLY A 282 3.40 17.34 17.73
N SER A 283 2.54 18.07 17.03
CA SER A 283 2.92 19.04 16.01
C SER A 283 3.75 20.17 16.60
N GLY A 284 4.93 20.44 16.04
CA GLY A 284 5.62 21.71 16.24
C GLY A 284 7.12 21.56 16.50
N SER A 285 7.91 21.78 15.45
CA SER A 285 9.37 21.98 15.44
C SER A 285 10.23 20.90 16.10
N THR A 286 11.14 20.33 15.31
CA THR A 286 12.22 19.43 15.75
C THR A 286 11.73 18.17 16.46
N ALA A 287 11.12 17.25 15.71
CA ALA A 287 11.13 15.84 16.10
C ALA A 287 12.60 15.42 16.25
N ASP A 288 13.05 15.26 17.50
CA ASP A 288 14.42 14.85 17.81
C ASP A 288 14.68 13.50 17.12
N PRO A 289 15.61 13.42 16.14
CA PRO A 289 15.87 12.19 15.39
C PRO A 289 16.28 11.02 16.29
N LYS A 290 16.64 11.29 17.55
CA LYS A 290 17.01 10.30 18.57
C LYS A 290 15.87 9.37 19.01
N PHE A 291 14.60 9.70 18.79
CA PHE A 291 13.47 8.86 19.18
C PHE A 291 12.68 8.26 18.00
N VAL A 292 13.26 8.30 16.80
CA VAL A 292 12.74 7.59 15.63
C VAL A 292 12.93 6.09 15.86
N THR A 293 11.90 5.42 16.35
CA THR A 293 11.88 3.96 16.25
C THR A 293 11.26 3.57 14.93
N ARG A 294 12.07 2.88 14.14
CA ARG A 294 11.67 2.31 12.87
C ARG A 294 10.91 1.04 13.14
N ILE A 295 9.81 0.88 12.42
CA ILE A 295 9.01 -0.32 12.45
C ILE A 295 9.11 -0.92 11.06
N GLY A 296 9.81 -2.06 10.96
CA GLY A 296 10.00 -2.81 9.72
C GLY A 296 8.93 -3.88 9.56
N ILE A 297 8.23 -3.91 8.43
CA ILE A 297 7.43 -5.07 8.00
C ILE A 297 7.98 -5.56 6.67
N HIS A 298 8.37 -6.84 6.66
CA HIS A 298 8.79 -7.56 5.48
C HIS A 298 7.69 -8.52 5.05
N THR A 299 7.35 -8.53 3.78
CA THR A 299 6.38 -9.50 3.22
C THR A 299 6.77 -9.87 1.80
N GLU A 300 6.94 -11.16 1.57
CA GLU A 300 7.10 -11.69 0.22
C GLU A 300 5.74 -12.08 -0.35
N ALA A 301 5.45 -11.59 -1.56
CA ALA A 301 4.26 -11.95 -2.30
C ALA A 301 4.68 -12.52 -3.65
N THR A 302 4.31 -13.78 -3.89
CA THR A 302 4.60 -14.49 -5.13
C THR A 302 3.30 -14.83 -5.84
N ASN A 303 3.35 -14.79 -7.17
CA ASN A 303 2.32 -15.43 -7.98
C ASN A 303 2.36 -16.92 -7.64
N ARG A 304 1.26 -17.47 -7.15
CA ARG A 304 1.15 -18.91 -6.85
C ARG A 304 1.28 -19.69 -8.15
N LEU A 305 2.50 -20.02 -8.56
CA LEU A 305 2.72 -21.10 -9.52
C LEU A 305 2.39 -22.41 -8.80
N ARG A 306 1.22 -22.99 -9.10
CA ARG A 306 0.99 -24.44 -8.96
C ARG A 306 2.01 -25.15 -9.86
N ARG A 307 3.23 -25.35 -9.37
CA ARG A 307 4.27 -26.14 -10.03
C ARG A 307 4.14 -27.65 -9.73
N ALA A 308 3.06 -28.09 -9.11
CA ALA A 308 2.91 -29.47 -8.60
C ALA A 308 1.72 -30.26 -9.20
N ILE A 309 1.18 -29.93 -10.38
CA ILE A 309 0.16 -30.78 -11.06
C ILE A 309 0.53 -31.06 -12.54
N PHE A 310 1.79 -30.91 -12.93
CA PHE A 310 2.26 -31.40 -14.23
C PHE A 310 3.61 -32.10 -14.05
N TYR A 311 3.59 -33.14 -13.23
CA TYR A 311 4.47 -34.30 -13.33
C TYR A 311 3.68 -35.50 -12.84
N GLU A 312 2.87 -36.04 -13.75
CA GLU A 312 2.64 -37.48 -14.00
C GLU A 312 1.92 -37.61 -15.35
#